data_AF-A0A7K1SVD9-F1
#
_entry.id   AF-A0A7K1SVD9-F1
#
_cell.length_a   1.000
_cell.length_b   1.000
_cell.length_c   1.000
_cell.angle_alpha   90.00
_cell.angle_beta   90.00
_cell.angle_gamma   90.00
#
_symmetry.space_group_name_H-M   'P 1'
#
loop_
_entity.id
_entity.type
_entity.pdbx_description
1 polymer ?
#
loop_
_entity_poly.entity_id
_entity_poly.type
_entity_poly.pdbx_seq_one_letter_code
_entity_poly.pdbx_strand_id
1 'polypeptide(L)' 'MLTKERVQELINHMPETFSVDDLVEEVILLQKIEKAQQQIKNGEFYTEEEIDREIDSWLQQ' A
#
# COMPACT_ATOMS: atom_id res chain seq x y z
N MET A 1 -5.77 -10.26 1.59
CA MET A 1 -5.82 -11.16 0.42
C MET A 1 -6.86 -10.54 -0.47
N LEU A 2 -6.49 -10.12 -1.69
CA LEU A 2 -7.36 -9.31 -2.53
C LEU A 2 -8.64 -10.08 -2.90
N THR A 3 -9.81 -9.50 -2.61
CA THR A 3 -11.11 -10.09 -2.95
C THR A 3 -11.73 -9.40 -4.15
N LYS A 4 -12.64 -10.10 -4.82
CA LYS A 4 -13.40 -9.55 -5.95
C LYS A 4 -14.21 -8.33 -5.51
N GLU A 5 -14.84 -8.40 -4.35
CA GLU A 5 -15.66 -7.33 -3.79
C GLU A 5 -14.82 -6.06 -3.58
N ARG A 6 -13.59 -6.21 -3.08
CA ARG A 6 -12.68 -5.09 -2.86
C ARG A 6 -12.20 -4.45 -4.17
N VAL A 7 -11.99 -5.25 -5.22
CA VAL A 7 -11.68 -4.73 -6.56
C VAL A 7 -12.88 -4.01 -7.16
N GLN A 8 -14.11 -4.49 -6.93
CA GLN A 8 -15.31 -3.79 -7.38
C GLN A 8 -15.48 -2.44 -6.68
N GLU A 9 -15.24 -2.39 -5.36
CA GLU A 9 -15.22 -1.13 -4.62
C GLU A 9 -14.17 -0.17 -5.18
N LEU A 10 -12.95 -0.64 -5.44
CA LEU A 10 -11.89 0.17 -6.06
C LEU A 10 -12.37 0.78 -7.39
N ILE A 11 -12.93 -0.04 -8.28
CA ILE A 11 -13.43 0.41 -9.59
C ILE A 11 -14.54 1.46 -9.44
N ASN A 12 -15.41 1.35 -8.43
CA ASN A 12 -16.46 2.34 -8.18
C ASN A 12 -15.91 3.74 -7.81
N HIS A 13 -14.66 3.82 -7.36
CA HIS A 13 -13.98 5.07 -7.04
C HIS A 13 -13.05 5.56 -8.17
N MET A 14 -12.85 4.77 -9.22
CA MET A 14 -12.05 5.17 -10.38
C MET A 14 -12.81 6.16 -11.27
N PRO A 15 -12.10 6.98 -12.05
CA PRO A 15 -12.72 7.84 -13.06
C PRO A 15 -13.51 7.02 -14.10
N GLU A 16 -14.46 7.66 -14.80
CA GLU A 16 -15.25 7.01 -15.87
C GLU A 16 -14.36 6.42 -16.99
N THR A 17 -13.19 7.03 -17.21
CA THR A 17 -12.18 6.54 -18.15
C THR A 17 -10.84 6.42 -17.46
N PHE A 18 -10.21 5.25 -17.56
CA PHE A 18 -8.88 4.96 -17.05
C PHE A 18 -8.20 3.96 -17.99
N SER A 19 -6.87 3.89 -17.92
CA SER A 19 -6.07 2.91 -18.62
C SER A 19 -5.92 1.61 -17.83
N VAL A 20 -5.51 0.53 -18.48
CA VAL A 20 -5.21 -0.74 -17.78
C VAL A 20 -4.07 -0.54 -16.77
N ASP A 21 -3.10 0.32 -17.08
CA ASP A 21 -1.97 0.61 -16.19
C ASP A 21 -2.46 1.27 -14.89
N ASP A 22 -3.41 2.22 -14.98
CA ASP A 22 -4.01 2.87 -13.80
C ASP A 22 -4.71 1.84 -12.90
N LEU A 23 -5.48 0.92 -13.50
CA LEU A 23 -6.14 -0.15 -12.73
C LEU A 23 -5.12 -1.05 -12.01
N VAL A 24 -4.03 -1.40 -12.69
CA VAL A 24 -2.98 -2.25 -12.12
C VAL A 24 -2.30 -1.55 -10.95
N GLU A 25 -1.98 -0.26 -11.08
CA GLU A 25 -1.37 0.53 -10.01
C GLU A 25 -2.27 0.62 -8.77
N GLU A 26 -3.55 0.92 -8.97
CA GLU A 26 -4.55 1.00 -7.90
C GLU A 26 -4.74 -0.35 -7.18
N VAL A 27 -4.74 -1.45 -7.93
CA VAL A 27 -4.81 -2.81 -7.35
C VAL A 27 -3.56 -3.14 -6.53
N ILE A 28 -2.37 -2.76 -7.01
CA ILE A 28 -1.12 -2.95 -6.27
C ILE A 28 -1.12 -2.11 -4.98
N LEU A 29 -1.59 -0.87 -5.04
CA LEU A 29 -1.70 0.01 -3.88
C LEU A 29 -2.63 -0.58 -2.82
N LEU A 30 -3.81 -1.03 -3.24
CA LEU A 30 -4.78 -1.69 -2.36
C LEU A 30 -4.17 -2.91 -1.65
N GLN A 31 -3.44 -3.75 -2.38
CA GLN A 31 -2.74 -4.89 -1.80
C GLN A 31 -1.66 -4.48 -0.78
N LYS A 32 -0.90 -3.41 -1.05
CA LYS A 32 0.11 -2.89 -0.12
C LYS A 32 -0.53 -2.40 1.17
N ILE A 33 -1.68 -1.72 1.10
CA ILE A 33 -2.42 -1.24 2.27
C ILE A 33 -2.93 -2.41 3.11
N GLU A 34 -3.54 -3.43 2.50
CA GLU A 34 -3.99 -4.63 3.23
C GLU A 34 -2.82 -5.32 3.94
N LYS A 35 -1.68 -5.43 3.25
CA LYS A 35 -0.47 -6.01 3.84
C LYS A 35 0.01 -5.16 5.02
N ALA A 36 0.11 -3.85 4.86
CA ALA A 36 0.53 -2.94 5.94
C ALA A 36 -0.38 -3.05 7.17
N GLN A 37 -1.70 -3.16 6.98
CA GLN A 37 -2.64 -3.37 8.08
C GLN A 37 -2.38 -4.69 8.83
N GLN A 38 -2.03 -5.76 8.11
CA GLN A 38 -1.67 -7.03 8.74
C GLN A 38 -0.34 -6.94 9.48
N GLN A 39 0.65 -6.25 8.89
CA GLN A 39 1.95 -6.00 9.50
C GLN A 39 1.81 -5.25 10.83
N ILE A 40 1.01 -4.18 10.86
CA ILE A 40 0.69 -3.45 12.10
C ILE A 40 0.11 -4.38 13.17
N LYS A 41 -0.85 -5.24 12.80
CA LYS A 41 -1.45 -6.21 13.75
C LYS A 41 -0.44 -7.23 14.28
N ASN A 42 0.56 -7.57 13.48
CA ASN A 42 1.63 -8.49 13.85
C ASN A 42 2.76 -7.80 14.65
N GLY A 43 2.70 -6.48 14.85
CA GLY A 43 3.81 -5.72 15.45
C GLY A 43 4.98 -5.48 14.49
N GLU A 44 4.78 -5.69 13.19
CA GLU A 44 5.76 -5.47 12.13
C GLU A 44 5.67 -4.02 11.62
N PHE A 45 5.92 -3.06 12.50
CA PHE A 45 5.96 -1.63 12.14
C PHE A 45 7.18 -0.96 12.78
N TYR A 46 7.52 0.21 12.27
CA TYR A 46 8.56 1.07 12.84
C TYR A 46 7.90 2.24 13.58
N THR A 47 8.47 2.65 14.70
CA THR A 47 8.17 3.95 15.30
C THR A 47 8.82 5.08 14.51
N GLU A 48 8.44 6.32 14.81
CA GLU A 48 9.03 7.52 14.22
C GLU A 48 10.55 7.57 14.46
N GLU A 49 11.00 7.25 15.68
CA GLU A 49 12.42 7.27 16.00
C GLU A 49 13.21 6.13 15.33
N GLU A 50 12.55 4.99 15.05
CA GLU A 50 13.17 3.88 14.34
C GLU A 50 13.31 4.18 12.84
N ILE A 51 12.31 4.82 12.23
CA ILE A 51 12.39 5.18 10.81
C ILE A 51 13.39 6.31 10.55
N ASP A 52 13.52 7.28 11.45
CA ASP A 52 14.53 8.35 11.35
C ASP A 52 15.95 7.76 11.26
N ARG A 53 16.27 6.79 12.12
CA ARG A 53 17.58 6.11 12.11
C ARG A 53 17.82 5.31 10.84
N GLU A 54 16.79 4.66 10.32
CA GLU A 54 16.89 3.89 9.08
C GLU A 54 17.14 4.81 7.88
N ILE A 55 16.42 5.94 7.79
CA ILE A 55 16.61 6.94 6.74
C ILE A 55 18.03 7.54 6.78
N ASP A 56 18.51 7.90 7.98
CA ASP A 56 19.88 8.41 8.15
C ASP A 56 20.93 7.40 7.63
N SER A 57 20.69 6.10 7.81
CA SER A 57 21.59 5.05 7.33
C SER A 57 21.68 4.97 5.80
N TRP A 58 20.59 5.31 5.08
CA TRP A 58 20.55 5.31 3.62
C TRP A 58 21.29 6.51 3.03
N LEU A 59 21.26 7.64 3.73
CA LEU A 59 21.90 8.90 3.31
C LEU A 59 23.40 8.95 3.62
N GLN A 60 23.92 8.00 4.40
CA GLN A 60 25.36 7.87 4.69
C GLN A 60 26.12 6.92 3.75
N GLN A 61 25.46 6.44 2.67
CA GLN A 61 26.08 5.61 1.63
C GLN A 61 26.71 6.42 0.50
#